data_AF-A0A5K1EDQ3-F1
#
_entry.id   AF-A0A5K1EDQ3-F1
#
_cell.length_a   1.000
_cell.length_b   1.000
_cell.length_c   1.000
_cell.angle_alpha   90.00
_cell.angle_beta   90.00
_cell.angle_gamma   90.00
#
_symmetry.space_group_name_H-M   'P 1'
#
loop_
_entity.id
_entity.type
_entity.pdbx_description
1 polymer ?
#
loop_
_entity_poly.entity_id
_entity_poly.type
_entity_poly.pdbx_seq_one_letter_code
_entity_poly.pdbx_strand_id
1 'polypeptide(L)'
;IFASPMYEYLDTTYGGDNGGPYSLHSISFRIFVRGGYLAVNTFVAAMLPFLGDFMSLTGAFSTFPLTFVLANHMYLKVKANKLTILQKSWHWLNVVGFSCLSAAAAVAAIRLIMVDSRTYHLFADL
;
A
#
# COMPACT_ATOMS: atom_id res chain seq x y z
N ILE A 1 -11.23 -7.97 2.85
CA ILE A 1 -10.34 -8.96 3.52
C ILE A 1 -8.99 -8.37 3.91
N PHE A 2 -8.33 -7.60 3.04
CA PHE A 2 -7.01 -7.01 3.31
C PHE A 2 -6.95 -5.98 4.47
N ALA A 3 -8.06 -5.31 4.79
CA ALA A 3 -8.13 -4.36 5.92
C ALA A 3 -8.41 -5.04 7.28
N SER A 4 -8.67 -6.35 7.32
CA SER A 4 -8.97 -7.08 8.57
C SER A 4 -7.91 -6.90 9.66
N PRO A 5 -6.61 -7.11 9.40
CA PRO A 5 -5.58 -6.92 10.43
C PRO A 5 -5.48 -5.46 10.90
N MET A 6 -5.73 -4.49 10.02
CA MET A 6 -5.76 -3.07 10.41
C MET A 6 -6.94 -2.79 11.34
N TYR A 7 -8.13 -3.29 11.03
CA TYR A 7 -9.30 -3.13 11.88
C TYR A 7 -9.10 -3.81 13.24
N GLU A 8 -8.48 -4.98 13.28
CA GLU A 8 -8.18 -5.69 14.52
C GLU A 8 -7.13 -4.94 15.36
N TYR A 9 -6.09 -4.38 14.74
CA TYR A 9 -5.13 -3.52 15.42
C TYR A 9 -5.76 -2.24 15.98
N LEU A 10 -6.66 -1.60 15.23
CA LEU A 10 -7.38 -0.41 15.69
C LEU A 10 -8.38 -0.73 16.81
N ASP A 11 -9.09 -1.86 16.73
CA ASP A 11 -10.03 -2.31 17.75
C ASP A 11 -9.30 -2.65 19.06
N THR A 12 -8.12 -3.27 18.97
CA THR A 12 -7.29 -3.59 20.15
C THR A 12 -6.59 -2.37 20.77
N THR A 13 -6.18 -1.39 19.96
CA THR A 13 -5.45 -0.20 20.45
C THR A 13 -6.39 0.89 20.94
N TYR A 14 -7.51 1.13 20.24
CA TYR A 14 -8.42 2.26 20.49
C TYR A 14 -9.82 1.81 20.94
N GLY A 15 -10.25 0.59 20.64
CA GLY A 15 -11.53 0.01 21.06
C GLY A 15 -11.52 -0.50 22.49
N GLY A 16 -10.90 0.25 23.40
CA GLY A 16 -10.59 -0.11 24.78
C GLY A 16 -11.71 -0.85 25.52
N ASP A 17 -11.27 -1.85 26.30
CA ASP A 17 -11.94 -2.87 27.13
C ASP A 17 -13.05 -2.39 28.10
N ASN A 18 -13.98 -1.52 27.69
CA ASN A 18 -14.99 -0.95 28.60
C ASN A 18 -16.43 -1.44 28.35
N GLY A 19 -16.55 -2.72 28.01
CA GLY A 19 -17.84 -3.39 27.86
C GLY A 19 -17.78 -4.39 26.72
N GLY A 20 -18.38 -5.57 26.93
CA GLY A 20 -18.33 -6.69 26.00
C GLY A 20 -18.72 -6.35 24.55
N PRO A 21 -18.66 -7.34 23.64
CA PRO A 21 -18.75 -7.13 22.18
C PRO A 21 -20.00 -6.40 21.66
N TYR A 22 -21.01 -6.20 22.51
CA TYR A 22 -22.27 -5.53 22.23
C TYR A 22 -22.43 -4.16 22.89
N SER A 23 -21.38 -3.60 23.50
CA SER A 23 -21.43 -2.24 24.03
C SER A 23 -21.69 -1.24 22.89
N LEU A 24 -22.62 -0.30 23.09
CA LEU A 24 -22.98 0.70 22.09
C LEU A 24 -21.78 1.53 21.63
N HIS A 25 -20.81 1.76 22.53
CA HIS A 25 -19.57 2.45 22.21
C HIS A 25 -18.70 1.64 21.23
N SER A 26 -18.50 0.35 21.50
CA SER A 26 -17.70 -0.55 20.65
C SER A 26 -18.35 -0.78 19.29
N ILE A 27 -19.68 -0.88 19.21
CA ILE A 27 -20.41 -0.97 17.94
C ILE A 27 -20.27 0.33 17.14
N SER A 28 -20.45 1.48 17.79
CA SER A 28 -20.34 2.78 17.13
C SER A 28 -18.93 3.02 16.59
N PHE A 29 -17.89 2.68 17.37
CA PHE A 29 -16.49 2.75 16.93
C PHE A 29 -16.24 1.87 15.69
N ARG A 30 -16.72 0.63 15.69
CA ARG A 30 -16.56 -0.28 14.54
C ARG A 30 -17.27 0.22 13.29
N ILE A 31 -18.48 0.76 13.43
CA ILE A 31 -19.22 1.36 12.31
C ILE A 31 -18.49 2.60 11.80
N PHE A 32 -17.97 3.44 12.70
CA PHE A 32 -17.24 4.64 12.33
C PHE A 32 -15.93 4.33 11.59
N VAL A 33 -15.13 3.38 12.10
CA VAL A 33 -13.87 2.98 11.46
C VAL A 33 -14.12 2.34 10.09
N ARG A 34 -15.06 1.39 10.00
CA ARG A 34 -15.35 0.69 8.74
C ARG A 34 -16.08 1.57 7.73
N GLY A 35 -17.06 2.34 8.21
CA GLY A 35 -17.84 3.27 7.39
C GLY A 35 -17.00 4.46 6.93
N GLY A 36 -16.18 5.03 7.81
CA GLY A 36 -15.25 6.10 7.49
C GLY A 36 -14.19 5.66 6.48
N TYR A 37 -13.59 4.48 6.68
CA TYR A 37 -12.64 3.92 5.70
C TYR A 37 -13.28 3.75 4.32
N LEU A 38 -14.49 3.17 4.26
CA LEU A 38 -15.20 2.98 3.01
C LEU A 38 -15.58 4.31 2.35
N ALA A 39 -16.13 5.26 3.12
CA ALA A 39 -16.55 6.56 2.64
C ALA A 39 -15.38 7.36 2.07
N VAL A 40 -14.24 7.41 2.77
CA VAL A 40 -13.03 8.07 2.28
C VAL A 40 -12.52 7.40 1.01
N ASN A 41 -12.44 6.06 0.99
CA ASN A 41 -11.97 5.34 -0.19
C ASN A 41 -12.87 5.57 -1.42
N THR A 42 -14.19 5.53 -1.24
CA THR A 42 -15.16 5.78 -2.32
C THR A 42 -15.13 7.24 -2.77
N PHE A 43 -14.99 8.19 -1.84
CA PHE A 43 -14.88 9.61 -2.16
C PHE A 43 -13.62 9.91 -2.99
N VAL A 44 -12.47 9.42 -2.53
CA VAL A 44 -11.20 9.53 -3.27
C VAL A 44 -11.31 8.87 -4.64
N ALA A 45 -11.96 7.71 -4.74
CA ALA A 45 -12.18 7.02 -6.02
C ALA A 45 -13.09 7.80 -6.98
N ALA A 46 -14.11 8.48 -6.46
CA ALA A 46 -15.03 9.28 -7.26
C ALA A 46 -14.38 10.60 -7.75
N MET A 47 -13.48 11.19 -6.95
CA MET A 47 -12.78 12.44 -7.29
C MET A 47 -11.56 12.27 -8.20
N LEU A 48 -11.09 11.05 -8.41
CA LEU A 48 -9.84 10.80 -9.13
C LEU A 48 -10.09 9.71 -10.18
N PRO A 49 -10.39 10.06 -11.45
CA PRO A 49 -10.54 9.07 -12.51
C PRO A 49 -9.23 8.31 -12.77
N PHE A 50 -8.10 8.85 -12.33
CA PHE A 50 -6.74 8.28 -12.39
C PHE A 50 -6.32 7.56 -11.09
N LEU A 51 -7.28 7.04 -10.29
CA LEU A 51 -6.97 6.22 -9.11
C LEU A 51 -6.04 5.03 -9.46
N GLY A 52 -6.18 4.49 -10.67
CA GLY A 52 -5.32 3.42 -11.18
C GLY A 52 -3.83 3.80 -11.21
N ASP A 53 -3.49 5.04 -11.57
CA ASP A 53 -2.10 5.49 -11.61
C ASP A 53 -1.53 5.71 -10.21
N PHE A 54 -2.35 6.19 -9.26
CA PHE A 54 -1.96 6.25 -7.85
C PHE A 54 -1.74 4.87 -7.24
N MET A 55 -2.57 3.89 -7.60
CA MET A 55 -2.39 2.51 -7.18
C MET A 55 -1.10 1.92 -7.76
N SER A 56 -0.79 2.22 -9.03
CA SER A 56 0.48 1.84 -9.67
C SER A 56 1.68 2.49 -8.99
N LEU A 57 1.62 3.80 -8.69
CA LEU A 57 2.64 4.53 -7.95
C LEU A 57 2.87 3.95 -6.56
N THR A 58 1.79 3.69 -5.82
CA THR A 58 1.85 3.10 -4.48
C THR A 58 2.43 1.69 -4.53
N GLY A 59 2.07 0.90 -5.54
CA GLY A 59 2.65 -0.42 -5.79
C GLY A 59 4.16 -0.34 -6.09
N ALA A 60 4.57 0.63 -6.91
CA ALA A 60 5.97 0.90 -7.22
C ALA A 60 6.79 1.22 -5.97
N PHE A 61 6.25 2.04 -5.06
CA PHE A 61 6.95 2.43 -3.82
C PHE A 61 6.84 1.45 -2.66
N SER A 62 5.74 0.71 -2.55
CA SER A 62 5.50 -0.18 -1.41
C SER A 62 5.73 -1.63 -1.80
N THR A 63 4.97 -2.14 -2.77
CA THR A 63 4.98 -3.55 -3.12
C THR A 63 6.34 -3.99 -3.67
N PHE A 64 6.89 -3.31 -4.67
CA PHE A 64 8.15 -3.74 -5.29
C PHE A 64 9.35 -3.80 -4.33
N PRO A 65 9.67 -2.75 -3.56
CA PRO A 65 10.78 -2.83 -2.61
C PRO A 65 10.47 -3.80 -1.47
N LEU A 66 9.24 -3.88 -0.99
CA LEU A 66 8.89 -4.80 0.10
C LEU A 66 8.96 -6.28 -0.34
N THR A 67 8.52 -6.62 -1.55
CA THR A 67 8.49 -8.01 -2.01
C THR A 67 9.81 -8.46 -2.61
N PHE A 68 10.48 -7.62 -3.42
CA PHE A 68 11.68 -8.03 -4.13
C PHE A 68 12.96 -7.59 -3.44
N VAL A 69 13.01 -6.41 -2.82
CA VAL A 69 14.24 -5.93 -2.17
C VAL A 69 14.35 -6.49 -0.75
N LEU A 70 13.30 -6.31 0.06
CA LEU A 70 13.32 -6.74 1.47
C LEU A 70 13.33 -8.27 1.60
N ALA A 71 12.53 -9.00 0.82
CA ALA A 71 12.52 -10.48 0.91
C ALA A 71 13.87 -11.09 0.51
N ASN A 72 14.49 -10.60 -0.58
CA ASN A 72 15.83 -11.06 -0.97
C ASN A 72 16.88 -10.68 0.08
N HIS A 73 16.82 -9.47 0.64
CA HIS A 73 17.74 -9.06 1.71
C HIS A 73 17.58 -9.91 2.97
N MET A 74 16.34 -10.19 3.41
CA MET A 74 16.05 -11.06 4.55
C MET A 74 16.55 -12.49 4.32
N TYR A 75 16.32 -13.03 3.12
CA TYR A 75 16.81 -14.36 2.73
C TYR A 75 18.35 -14.43 2.78
N LEU A 76 19.02 -13.41 2.23
CA LEU A 76 20.48 -13.30 2.31
C LEU A 76 20.97 -13.18 3.76
N LYS A 77 20.27 -12.42 4.62
CA LYS A 77 20.64 -12.23 6.04
C LYS A 77 20.54 -13.54 6.84
N VAL A 78 19.47 -14.31 6.65
CA VAL A 78 19.25 -15.58 7.36
C VAL A 78 20.23 -16.66 6.91
N LYS A 79 20.59 -16.67 5.63
CA LYS A 79 21.31 -17.77 5.00
C LYS A 79 22.77 -17.43 4.64
N ALA A 80 23.24 -16.26 5.09
CA ALA A 80 24.54 -15.64 4.79
C ALA A 80 25.74 -16.59 4.93
N ASN A 81 25.73 -17.49 5.92
CA ASN A 81 26.86 -18.36 6.24
C ASN A 81 26.93 -19.64 5.37
N LYS A 82 25.92 -19.89 4.51
CA LYS A 82 25.83 -21.10 3.65
C LYS A 82 25.72 -20.77 2.16
N LEU A 83 25.75 -19.50 1.76
CA LEU A 83 25.59 -19.11 0.35
C LEU A 83 26.93 -18.88 -0.35
N THR A 84 27.06 -19.48 -1.53
CA THR A 84 28.17 -19.25 -2.46
C THR A 84 28.12 -17.83 -3.04
N ILE A 85 29.28 -17.25 -3.33
CA ILE A 85 29.44 -15.87 -3.85
C ILE A 85 28.59 -15.64 -5.11
N LEU A 86 28.45 -16.64 -5.99
CA LEU A 86 27.60 -16.59 -7.18
C LEU A 86 26.12 -16.40 -6.86
N GLN A 87 25.59 -17.11 -5.84
CA GLN A 87 24.18 -16.97 -5.43
C GLN A 87 23.94 -15.60 -4.80
N LYS A 88 24.91 -15.10 -4.02
CA LYS A 88 24.86 -13.74 -3.47
C LYS A 88 24.82 -12.69 -4.58
N SER A 89 25.67 -12.81 -5.61
CA SER A 89 25.68 -11.91 -6.76
C SER A 89 24.36 -11.94 -7.55
N TRP A 90 23.75 -13.12 -7.71
CA TRP A 90 22.46 -13.27 -8.40
C TRP A 90 21.32 -12.56 -7.65
N HIS A 91 21.25 -12.71 -6.32
CA HIS A 91 20.25 -12.02 -5.51
C HIS A 91 20.45 -10.50 -5.54
N TRP A 92 21.71 -10.02 -5.49
CA TRP A 92 22.01 -8.59 -5.63
C TRP A 92 21.62 -8.03 -6.99
N LEU A 93 21.85 -8.77 -8.08
CA LEU A 93 21.43 -8.37 -9.42
C LEU A 93 19.90 -8.26 -9.52
N ASN A 94 19.16 -9.22 -8.96
CA ASN A 94 17.70 -9.16 -8.89
C ASN A 94 17.23 -7.94 -8.09
N VAL A 95 17.82 -7.67 -6.93
CA VAL A 95 17.50 -6.50 -6.10
C VAL A 95 17.68 -5.20 -6.89
N VAL A 96 18.81 -5.03 -7.58
CA VAL A 96 19.08 -3.83 -8.39
C VAL A 96 18.12 -3.73 -9.59
N GLY A 97 17.86 -4.85 -10.27
CA GLY A 97 16.95 -4.89 -11.42
C GLY A 97 15.52 -4.52 -11.04
N PHE A 98 14.96 -5.12 -9.98
CA PHE A 98 13.61 -4.81 -9.51
C PHE A 98 13.50 -3.41 -8.89
N SER A 99 14.58 -2.89 -8.30
CA SER A 99 14.63 -1.50 -7.85
C SER A 99 14.60 -0.51 -9.01
N CYS A 100 15.33 -0.79 -10.10
CA CYS A 100 15.28 0.03 -11.31
C CYS A 100 13.89 -0.04 -11.96
N LEU A 101 13.28 -1.23 -12.01
CA LEU A 101 11.92 -1.42 -12.52
C LEU A 101 10.88 -0.66 -11.68
N SER A 102 11.00 -0.67 -10.35
CA SER A 102 10.17 0.12 -9.44
C SER A 102 10.31 1.63 -9.72
N ALA A 103 11.53 2.13 -9.89
CA ALA A 103 11.77 3.53 -10.23
C ALA A 103 11.14 3.91 -11.58
N ALA A 104 11.30 3.06 -12.60
CA ALA A 104 10.68 3.28 -13.92
C ALA A 104 9.14 3.28 -13.82
N ALA A 105 8.55 2.36 -13.07
CA ALA A 105 7.11 2.30 -12.83
C ALA A 105 6.61 3.55 -12.09
N ALA A 106 7.35 4.03 -11.09
CA ALA A 106 7.02 5.25 -10.37
C ALA A 106 7.05 6.48 -11.30
N VAL A 107 8.10 6.62 -12.13
CA VAL A 107 8.20 7.72 -13.11
C VAL A 107 7.07 7.67 -14.13
N ALA A 108 6.72 6.47 -14.62
CA ALA A 108 5.60 6.28 -15.54
C ALA A 108 4.27 6.70 -14.91
N ALA A 109 3.99 6.24 -13.68
CA ALA A 109 2.78 6.60 -12.95
C ALA A 109 2.69 8.11 -12.67
N ILE A 110 3.79 8.77 -12.30
CA ILE A 110 3.82 10.23 -12.12
C ILE A 110 3.50 10.96 -13.43
N ARG A 111 4.04 10.48 -14.56
CA ARG A 111 3.73 11.06 -15.88
C ARG A 111 2.26 10.91 -16.25
N LEU A 112 1.67 9.73 -16.02
CA LEU A 112 0.25 9.48 -16.27
C LEU A 112 -0.62 10.40 -15.41
N ILE A 113 -0.33 10.51 -14.11
CA ILE A 113 -1.01 11.46 -13.21
C ILE A 113 -0.89 12.89 -13.71
N MET A 114 0.30 13.33 -14.15
CA MET A 114 0.47 14.68 -14.70
C MET A 114 -0.36 14.91 -15.98
N VAL A 115 -0.40 13.94 -16.89
CA VAL A 115 -1.18 14.06 -18.14
C VAL A 115 -2.68 14.07 -17.85
N ASP A 116 -3.15 13.15 -17.00
CA ASP A 116 -4.57 13.07 -16.65
C ASP A 116 -5.03 14.28 -15.83
N SER A 117 -4.18 14.79 -14.93
CA SER A 117 -4.50 15.99 -14.14
C SER A 117 -4.69 17.24 -15.00
N ARG A 118 -4.05 17.34 -16.17
CA ARG A 118 -4.22 18.49 -17.09
C ARG A 118 -5.55 18.46 -17.83
N THR A 119 -6.13 17.28 -18.01
CA THR A 119 -7.41 17.08 -18.70
C THR A 119 -8.57 17.03 -17.70
N TYR A 120 -8.25 16.97 -16.40
CA TYR A 120 -9.22 16.83 -15.34
C TYR A 120 -9.79 18.18 -14.90
N HIS A 121 -11.05 18.41 -15.26
CA HIS A 121 -11.88 19.43 -14.64
C HIS A 121 -12.60 18.79 -13.45
N LEU A 122 -12.15 19.09 -12.22
CA LEU A 122 -12.70 18.57 -10.95
C LEU A 122 -14.23 18.69 -10.87
N PHE A 123 -14.78 19.71 -11.54
CA PHE A 123 -16.20 19.88 -11.84
C PHE A 123 -16.25 20.57 -13.21
N ALA A 124 -16.48 19.81 -14.28
CA ALA A 124 -16.96 20.41 -15.50
C ALA A 124 -18.42 20.81 -15.23
N ASP A 125 -18.64 22.12 -15.09
CA ASP A 125 -19.92 22.81 -14.83
C ASP A 125 -20.29 23.01 -13.34
N LEU A 126 -19.96 24.22 -12.86
CA LEU A 126 -20.67 24.99 -11.85
C LEU A 126 -20.78 26.42 -12.38
#